data_AF-A0A2N5KWJ4-F1
#
_entry.id   AF-A0A2N5KWJ4-F1
#
_cell.length_a   1.000
_cell.length_b   1.000
_cell.length_c   1.000
_cell.angle_alpha   90.00
_cell.angle_beta   90.00
_cell.angle_gamma   90.00
#
_symmetry.space_group_name_H-M   'P 1'
#
loop_
_entity.id
_entity.type
_entity.pdbx_description
1 polymer ?
#
loop_
_entity_poly.entity_id
_entity_poly.type
_entity_poly.pdbx_seq_one_letter_code
_entity_poly.pdbx_strand_id
1 'polypeptide(L)'
;MVRSKTILIPNKFMFFRDSIKKCNNQIFWFFVYHEVSHALLDQNVPKIYENSKIRSLFSYFCEQYESVTLCIDKKELQLDINRVYKEFLPDLFAILMLREKFQNELIINWDKFYDSFSYFKTREEVKEIFTKDPHAPIEARLYISKKMTEMLLL
;
A
#
# COMPACT_ATOMS: atom_id res chain seq x y z
N MET A 1 4.59 -15.82 -14.80
CA MET A 1 5.74 -15.34 -15.60
C MET A 1 5.60 -13.83 -15.78
N VAL A 2 6.31 -13.03 -14.99
CA VAL A 2 6.36 -11.57 -15.18
C VAL A 2 7.04 -11.32 -16.53
N ARG A 3 6.30 -10.77 -17.51
CA ARG A 3 6.74 -10.68 -18.92
C ARG A 3 7.80 -9.61 -19.18
N SER A 4 8.16 -8.79 -18.20
CA SER A 4 9.24 -7.80 -18.31
C SER A 4 9.78 -7.40 -16.94
N LYS A 5 11.12 -7.38 -16.76
CA LYS A 5 11.80 -6.79 -15.59
C LYS A 5 11.77 -5.26 -15.68
N THR A 6 10.58 -4.68 -15.81
CA THR A 6 10.38 -3.25 -16.07
C THR A 6 9.38 -2.72 -15.06
N ILE A 7 9.79 -1.69 -14.33
CA ILE A 7 8.90 -0.94 -13.44
C ILE A 7 8.22 0.13 -14.31
N LEU A 8 6.90 0.05 -14.41
CA LEU A 8 6.09 1.04 -15.12
C LEU A 8 5.40 1.92 -14.08
N ILE A 9 5.69 3.21 -14.07
CA ILE A 9 5.04 4.18 -13.17
C ILE A 9 4.11 5.07 -14.02
N PRO A 10 2.78 4.87 -13.94
CA PRO A 10 1.80 5.71 -14.63
C PRO A 10 1.94 7.21 -14.30
N ASN A 11 1.90 8.05 -15.33
CA ASN A 11 1.97 9.52 -15.19
C ASN A 11 0.89 10.10 -14.26
N LYS A 12 -0.23 9.41 -14.05
CA LYS A 12 -1.29 9.83 -13.10
C LYS A 12 -0.75 10.07 -11.68
N PHE A 13 0.31 9.37 -11.30
CA PHE A 13 0.98 9.53 -10.01
C PHE A 13 1.78 10.84 -9.88
N MET A 14 2.02 11.56 -10.99
CA MET A 14 2.59 12.91 -10.97
C MET A 14 1.55 14.01 -10.71
N PHE A 15 0.26 13.68 -10.53
CA PHE A 15 -0.82 14.66 -10.31
C PHE A 15 -1.43 14.62 -8.90
N PHE A 16 -0.81 13.92 -7.93
CA PHE A 16 -1.24 14.03 -6.53
C PHE A 16 -1.09 15.46 -5.99
N ARG A 17 -1.91 15.85 -5.00
CA ARG A 17 -1.80 17.17 -4.36
C ARG A 17 -0.36 17.34 -3.83
N ASP A 18 0.27 18.46 -4.18
CA ASP A 18 1.67 18.80 -3.90
C ASP A 18 2.75 18.19 -4.81
N SER A 19 2.39 17.78 -6.03
CA SER A 19 3.33 17.25 -7.02
C SER A 19 4.41 18.21 -7.56
N ILE A 20 4.66 19.33 -6.87
CA ILE A 20 5.69 20.32 -7.19
C ILE A 20 6.68 20.50 -6.01
N LYS A 21 6.51 19.82 -4.85
CA LYS A 21 7.41 19.97 -3.67
C LYS A 21 8.03 18.64 -3.22
N LYS A 22 9.08 18.70 -2.37
CA LYS A 22 9.93 17.59 -1.86
C LYS A 22 9.20 16.27 -1.47
N CYS A 23 7.91 16.30 -1.13
CA CYS A 23 7.07 15.11 -0.86
C CYS A 23 6.84 14.23 -2.10
N ASN A 24 7.04 14.74 -3.31
CA ASN A 24 7.11 13.96 -4.56
C ASN A 24 8.11 12.81 -4.50
N ASN A 25 9.24 13.03 -3.84
CA ASN A 25 10.29 12.03 -3.81
C ASN A 25 9.81 10.81 -2.99
N GLN A 26 9.10 11.02 -1.90
CA GLN A 26 8.59 9.93 -1.05
C GLN A 26 7.49 9.12 -1.76
N ILE A 27 6.54 9.78 -2.44
CA ILE A 27 5.52 9.07 -3.23
C ILE A 27 6.16 8.29 -4.38
N PHE A 28 7.10 8.92 -5.10
CA PHE A 28 7.81 8.25 -6.18
C PHE A 28 8.56 7.01 -5.69
N TRP A 29 9.33 7.16 -4.61
CA TRP A 29 10.06 6.03 -4.01
C TRP A 29 9.12 4.98 -3.41
N PHE A 30 7.93 5.37 -2.91
CA PHE A 30 6.91 4.42 -2.49
C PHE A 30 6.57 3.45 -3.63
N PHE A 31 6.17 3.99 -4.79
CA PHE A 31 5.81 3.16 -5.94
C PHE A 31 7.01 2.38 -6.49
N VAL A 32 8.21 2.98 -6.55
CA VAL A 32 9.42 2.24 -6.96
C VAL A 32 9.65 1.04 -6.06
N TYR A 33 9.64 1.22 -4.73
CA TYR A 33 9.90 0.12 -3.80
C TYR A 33 8.78 -0.91 -3.77
N HIS A 34 7.53 -0.47 -3.94
CA HIS A 34 6.39 -1.36 -4.08
C HIS A 34 6.56 -2.30 -5.30
N GLU A 35 6.86 -1.75 -6.47
CA GLU A 35 7.05 -2.54 -7.70
C GLU A 35 8.31 -3.43 -7.64
N VAL A 36 9.39 -2.96 -7.01
CA VAL A 36 10.57 -3.80 -6.74
C VAL A 36 10.20 -4.98 -5.83
N SER A 37 9.34 -4.74 -4.83
CA SER A 37 8.93 -5.78 -3.89
C SER A 37 8.16 -6.91 -4.56
N HIS A 38 7.30 -6.61 -5.54
CA HIS A 38 6.63 -7.64 -6.35
C HIS A 38 7.63 -8.61 -7.02
N ALA A 39 8.83 -8.15 -7.37
CA ALA A 39 9.88 -9.01 -7.93
C ALA A 39 10.66 -9.81 -6.87
N LEU A 40 10.69 -9.35 -5.61
CA LEU A 40 11.44 -9.99 -4.51
C LEU A 40 10.57 -10.92 -3.67
N LEU A 41 9.29 -10.59 -3.50
CA LEU A 41 8.31 -11.22 -2.63
C LEU A 41 7.08 -11.64 -3.46
N ASP A 42 7.24 -12.67 -4.30
CA ASP A 42 6.12 -13.19 -5.08
C ASP A 42 5.10 -13.88 -4.16
N GLN A 43 4.05 -13.15 -3.78
CA GLN A 43 2.97 -13.62 -2.93
C GLN A 43 2.11 -14.72 -3.56
N ASN A 44 2.33 -15.08 -4.84
CA ASN A 44 1.70 -16.25 -5.45
C ASN A 44 2.47 -17.54 -5.19
N VAL A 45 3.70 -17.46 -4.67
CA VAL A 45 4.56 -18.62 -4.45
C VAL A 45 4.40 -19.10 -3.00
N PRO A 46 3.83 -20.30 -2.74
CA PRO A 46 3.60 -20.80 -1.38
C PRO A 46 4.88 -20.83 -0.52
N LYS A 47 6.04 -20.99 -1.17
CA LYS A 47 7.36 -21.07 -0.51
C LYS A 47 7.68 -19.87 0.37
N ILE A 48 7.22 -18.65 0.05
CA ILE A 48 7.50 -17.48 0.90
C ILE A 48 6.87 -17.62 2.30
N TYR A 49 5.78 -18.37 2.40
CA TYR A 49 5.02 -18.60 3.63
C TYR A 49 5.56 -19.78 4.46
N GLU A 50 6.59 -20.50 3.98
CA GLU A 50 7.37 -21.42 4.81
C GLU A 50 8.11 -20.67 5.92
N ASN A 51 8.45 -19.40 5.68
CA ASN A 51 8.97 -18.52 6.71
C ASN A 51 7.84 -18.11 7.68
N SER A 52 7.95 -18.56 8.93
CA SER A 52 6.94 -18.31 9.97
C SER A 52 6.68 -16.83 10.21
N LYS A 53 7.70 -15.97 10.10
CA LYS A 53 7.53 -14.52 10.27
C LYS A 53 6.71 -13.93 9.13
N ILE A 54 6.98 -14.32 7.88
CA ILE A 54 6.20 -13.88 6.71
C ILE A 54 4.75 -14.36 6.84
N ARG A 55 4.54 -15.60 7.27
CA ARG A 55 3.19 -16.12 7.51
C ARG A 55 2.45 -15.33 8.58
N SER A 56 3.07 -15.05 9.73
CA SER A 56 2.46 -14.24 10.79
C SER A 56 2.14 -12.82 10.32
N LEU A 57 3.05 -12.18 9.58
CA LEU A 57 2.81 -10.86 8.97
C LEU A 57 1.61 -10.89 8.03
N PHE A 58 1.56 -11.89 7.16
CA PHE A 58 0.47 -12.02 6.19
C PHE A 58 -0.88 -12.26 6.89
N SER A 59 -0.93 -13.13 7.90
CA SER A 59 -2.14 -13.35 8.71
C SER A 59 -2.61 -12.07 9.40
N TYR A 60 -1.69 -11.29 9.99
CA TYR A 60 -2.02 -9.97 10.54
C TYR A 60 -2.63 -9.05 9.49
N PHE A 61 -2.04 -8.97 8.29
CA PHE A 61 -2.61 -8.16 7.23
C PHE A 61 -4.01 -8.61 6.83
N CYS A 62 -4.26 -9.92 6.68
CA CYS A 62 -5.60 -10.43 6.41
C CYS A 62 -6.60 -9.91 7.45
N GLU A 63 -6.32 -10.07 8.75
CA GLU A 63 -7.20 -9.61 9.83
C GLU A 63 -7.45 -8.09 9.76
N GLN A 64 -6.41 -7.29 9.53
CA GLN A 64 -6.56 -5.83 9.44
C GLN A 64 -7.37 -5.41 8.22
N TYR A 65 -7.11 -5.99 7.05
CA TYR A 65 -7.83 -5.64 5.83
C TYR A 65 -9.27 -6.18 5.83
N GLU A 66 -9.58 -7.29 6.51
CA GLU A 66 -10.95 -7.80 6.67
C GLU A 66 -11.86 -6.81 7.41
N SER A 67 -11.28 -5.97 8.28
CA SER A 67 -11.97 -4.92 9.00
C SER A 67 -12.25 -3.66 8.18
N VAL A 68 -11.70 -3.57 6.96
CA VAL A 68 -11.86 -2.39 6.10
C VAL A 68 -13.21 -2.45 5.40
N THR A 69 -14.06 -1.47 5.70
CA THR A 69 -15.38 -1.33 5.11
C THR A 69 -15.55 0.03 4.44
N LEU A 70 -16.41 0.09 3.41
CA LEU A 70 -16.83 1.32 2.75
C LEU A 70 -18.33 1.51 2.96
N CYS A 71 -18.71 2.60 3.64
CA CYS A 71 -20.09 3.02 3.74
C CYS A 71 -20.44 3.98 2.59
N ILE A 72 -21.28 3.52 1.66
CA ILE A 72 -21.73 4.31 0.50
C ILE A 72 -23.20 4.00 0.20
N ASP A 73 -23.98 5.04 -0.09
CA ASP A 73 -25.43 4.90 -0.39
C ASP A 73 -26.21 4.13 0.68
N LYS A 74 -25.86 4.32 1.96
CA LYS A 74 -26.43 3.59 3.12
C LYS A 74 -26.18 2.07 3.10
N LYS A 75 -25.23 1.61 2.29
CA LYS A 75 -24.75 0.23 2.27
C LYS A 75 -23.33 0.17 2.79
N GLU A 76 -23.04 -0.87 3.55
CA GLU A 76 -21.68 -1.22 3.95
C GLU A 76 -21.14 -2.29 3.00
N LEU A 77 -19.97 -2.02 2.42
CA LEU A 77 -19.24 -2.95 1.57
C LEU A 77 -17.99 -3.40 2.31
N GLN A 78 -17.74 -4.70 2.35
CA GLN A 78 -16.50 -5.27 2.88
C GLN A 78 -15.47 -5.41 1.76
N LEU A 79 -14.20 -5.16 2.09
CA LEU A 79 -13.10 -5.31 1.13
C LEU A 79 -12.86 -6.80 0.82
N ASP A 80 -12.85 -7.16 -0.46
CA ASP A 80 -12.46 -8.52 -0.87
C ASP A 80 -10.95 -8.73 -0.77
N ILE A 81 -10.53 -9.49 0.25
CA ILE A 81 -9.13 -9.82 0.54
C ILE A 81 -8.49 -10.65 -0.57
N ASN A 82 -9.23 -11.58 -1.17
CA ASN A 82 -8.69 -12.46 -2.23
C ASN A 82 -8.28 -11.66 -3.47
N ARG A 83 -8.90 -10.49 -3.68
CA ARG A 83 -8.53 -9.56 -4.75
C ARG A 83 -7.26 -8.77 -4.41
N VAL A 84 -7.08 -8.35 -3.17
CA VAL A 84 -6.07 -7.33 -2.81
C VAL A 84 -4.82 -7.85 -2.08
N TYR A 85 -4.81 -9.12 -1.64
CA TYR A 85 -3.75 -9.63 -0.76
C TYR A 85 -2.32 -9.55 -1.35
N LYS A 86 -2.21 -9.49 -2.67
CA LYS A 86 -0.94 -9.43 -3.40
C LYS A 86 -0.20 -8.11 -3.20
N GLU A 87 -0.87 -7.11 -2.65
CA GLU A 87 -0.31 -5.79 -2.43
C GLU A 87 0.19 -5.59 -0.99
N PHE A 88 -0.11 -6.52 -0.08
CA PHE A 88 0.14 -6.37 1.36
C PHE A 88 1.63 -6.28 1.69
N LEU A 89 2.44 -7.26 1.24
CA LEU A 89 3.87 -7.27 1.51
C LEU A 89 4.63 -6.21 0.68
N PRO A 90 4.27 -5.96 -0.59
CA PRO A 90 4.78 -4.82 -1.35
C PRO A 90 4.59 -3.48 -0.67
N ASP A 91 3.41 -3.20 -0.14
CA ASP A 91 3.14 -1.96 0.59
C ASP A 91 3.99 -1.86 1.87
N LEU A 92 4.02 -2.92 2.68
CA LEU A 92 4.86 -2.94 3.88
C LEU A 92 6.34 -2.68 3.54
N PHE A 93 6.86 -3.39 2.55
CA PHE A 93 8.24 -3.25 2.11
C PHE A 93 8.54 -1.82 1.66
N ALA A 94 7.63 -1.22 0.87
CA ALA A 94 7.80 0.16 0.42
C ALA A 94 7.89 1.14 1.60
N ILE A 95 7.04 1.00 2.61
CA ILE A 95 7.08 1.84 3.81
C ILE A 95 8.39 1.64 4.58
N LEU A 96 8.83 0.39 4.78
CA LEU A 96 10.11 0.10 5.45
C LEU A 96 11.30 0.72 4.71
N MET A 97 11.34 0.59 3.39
CA MET A 97 12.41 1.17 2.56
C MET A 97 12.39 2.70 2.52
N LEU A 98 11.20 3.31 2.58
CA LEU A 98 11.08 4.76 2.74
C LEU A 98 11.61 5.23 4.09
N ARG A 99 11.32 4.50 5.17
CA ARG A 99 11.84 4.82 6.50
C ARG A 99 13.36 4.76 6.53
N GLU A 100 13.95 3.74 5.93
CA GLU A 100 15.41 3.61 5.77
C GLU A 100 15.99 4.76 4.96
N LYS A 101 15.36 5.12 3.83
CA LYS A 101 15.86 6.18 2.93
C LYS A 101 15.77 7.59 3.53
N PHE A 102 14.67 7.90 4.20
CA PHE A 102 14.34 9.25 4.68
C PHE A 102 14.53 9.42 6.21
N GLN A 103 15.20 8.45 6.86
CA GLN A 103 15.69 8.46 8.25
C GLN A 103 15.03 9.50 9.18
N ASN A 104 13.99 9.07 9.90
CA ASN A 104 13.19 9.86 10.86
C ASN A 104 12.24 10.92 10.29
N GLU A 105 12.47 11.50 9.10
CA GLU A 105 11.52 12.49 8.53
C GLU A 105 10.13 11.90 8.32
N LEU A 106 10.09 10.64 7.90
CA LEU A 106 8.87 9.89 7.63
C LEU A 106 8.09 9.60 8.93
N ILE A 107 8.79 9.26 10.01
CA ILE A 107 8.21 8.99 11.33
C ILE A 107 7.63 10.28 11.92
N ILE A 108 8.34 11.39 11.74
CA ILE A 108 7.98 12.70 12.30
C ILE A 108 6.73 13.28 11.62
N ASN A 109 6.48 12.99 10.34
CA ASN A 109 5.40 13.65 9.61
C ASN A 109 4.55 12.71 8.74
N TRP A 110 3.92 11.75 9.40
CA TRP A 110 3.06 10.78 8.73
C TRP A 110 1.81 11.38 8.11
N ASP A 111 1.22 12.38 8.76
CA ASP A 111 0.04 13.07 8.24
C ASP A 111 0.37 13.78 6.92
N LYS A 112 1.53 14.46 6.83
CA LYS A 112 1.96 15.08 5.58
C LYS A 112 2.29 14.05 4.49
N PHE A 113 2.89 12.92 4.85
CA PHE A 113 3.10 11.84 3.89
C PHE A 113 1.77 11.30 3.39
N TYR A 114 0.81 11.04 4.27
CA TYR A 114 -0.53 10.59 3.92
C TYR A 114 -1.28 11.61 3.03
N ASP A 115 -1.26 12.89 3.40
CA ASP A 115 -1.86 13.97 2.63
C ASP A 115 -1.30 14.05 1.21
N SER A 116 -0.03 13.67 1.02
CA SER A 116 0.60 13.66 -0.28
C SER A 116 0.01 12.61 -1.25
N PHE A 117 -0.65 11.56 -0.75
CA PHE A 117 -1.41 10.61 -1.59
C PHE A 117 -2.87 11.06 -1.82
N SER A 118 -3.30 12.15 -1.19
CA SER A 118 -4.67 12.61 -1.28
C SER A 118 -4.94 13.27 -2.63
N TYR A 119 -6.03 12.83 -3.26
CA TYR A 119 -6.60 13.46 -4.44
C TYR A 119 -8.12 13.36 -4.35
N PHE A 120 -8.82 14.28 -5.04
CA PHE A 120 -10.27 14.26 -5.10
C PHE A 120 -10.74 12.99 -5.84
N LYS A 121 -11.67 12.25 -5.24
CA LYS A 121 -12.29 11.06 -5.83
C LYS A 121 -13.80 11.27 -5.85
N THR A 122 -14.44 10.97 -6.97
CA THR A 122 -15.90 10.87 -7.07
C THR A 122 -16.41 9.66 -6.28
N ARG A 123 -17.72 9.61 -5.98
CA ARG A 123 -18.34 8.47 -5.30
C ARG A 123 -18.18 7.19 -6.13
N GLU A 124 -18.31 7.32 -7.45
CA GLU A 124 -18.13 6.27 -8.43
C GLU A 124 -16.70 5.73 -8.37
N GLU A 125 -15.68 6.61 -8.43
CA GLU A 125 -14.27 6.20 -8.33
C GLU A 125 -13.97 5.49 -7.01
N VAL A 126 -14.46 6.00 -5.88
CA VAL A 126 -14.27 5.35 -4.58
C VAL A 126 -14.85 3.94 -4.59
N LYS A 127 -16.06 3.78 -5.13
CA LYS A 127 -16.71 2.47 -5.25
C LYS A 127 -15.96 1.54 -6.19
N GLU A 128 -15.46 2.04 -7.32
CA GLU A 128 -14.69 1.24 -8.27
C GLU A 128 -13.34 0.78 -7.70
N ILE A 129 -12.60 1.68 -7.03
CA ILE A 129 -11.38 1.32 -6.31
C ILE A 129 -11.70 0.23 -5.27
N PHE A 130 -12.74 0.45 -4.48
CA PHE A 130 -13.09 -0.46 -3.40
C PHE A 130 -13.57 -1.83 -3.88
N THR A 131 -14.17 -1.96 -5.07
CA THR A 131 -14.81 -3.22 -5.51
C THR A 131 -14.13 -3.90 -6.71
N LYS A 132 -13.36 -3.18 -7.52
CA LYS A 132 -12.79 -3.70 -8.78
C LYS A 132 -11.26 -3.63 -8.86
N ASP A 133 -10.63 -2.62 -8.26
CA ASP A 133 -9.17 -2.43 -8.36
C ASP A 133 -8.40 -3.59 -7.70
N PRO A 134 -7.33 -4.14 -8.28
CA PRO A 134 -6.52 -5.14 -7.57
C PRO A 134 -5.88 -4.61 -6.28
N HIS A 135 -5.86 -3.30 -6.05
CA HIS A 135 -5.36 -2.70 -4.83
C HIS A 135 -6.49 -2.28 -3.88
N ALA A 136 -6.23 -2.37 -2.58
CA ALA A 136 -7.04 -1.71 -1.58
C ALA A 136 -6.96 -0.17 -1.73
N PRO A 137 -7.91 0.60 -1.17
CA PRO A 137 -7.79 2.06 -1.10
C PRO A 137 -6.46 2.48 -0.49
N ILE A 138 -5.80 3.50 -1.06
CA ILE A 138 -4.48 3.95 -0.61
C ILE A 138 -4.48 4.32 0.88
N GLU A 139 -5.60 4.83 1.37
CA GLU A 139 -5.82 5.19 2.76
C GLU A 139 -5.64 3.98 3.69
N ALA A 140 -6.24 2.84 3.35
CA ALA A 140 -6.08 1.59 4.09
C ALA A 140 -4.66 1.02 3.95
N ARG A 141 -4.10 1.08 2.73
CA ARG A 141 -2.73 0.60 2.44
C ARG A 141 -1.68 1.26 3.32
N LEU A 142 -1.72 2.59 3.40
CA LEU A 142 -0.78 3.36 4.20
C LEU A 142 -1.01 3.18 5.70
N TYR A 143 -2.26 3.19 6.15
CA TYR A 143 -2.60 3.07 7.57
C TYR A 143 -2.17 1.72 8.16
N ILE A 144 -2.57 0.62 7.51
CA ILE A 144 -2.29 -0.73 8.00
C ILE A 144 -0.78 -1.01 7.94
N SER A 145 -0.11 -0.58 6.87
CA SER A 145 1.36 -0.71 6.76
C SER A 145 2.07 0.07 7.87
N LYS A 146 1.63 1.30 8.18
CA LYS A 146 2.16 2.07 9.30
C LYS A 146 2.06 1.29 10.60
N LYS A 147 0.85 0.78 10.92
CA LYS A 147 0.59 0.01 12.15
C LYS A 147 1.51 -1.20 12.27
N MET A 148 1.69 -1.95 11.19
CA MET A 148 2.63 -3.07 11.17
C MET A 148 4.07 -2.62 11.42
N THR A 149 4.51 -1.51 10.82
CA THR A 149 5.88 -1.00 11.06
C THR A 149 6.08 -0.49 12.49
N GLU A 150 5.05 0.05 13.14
CA GLU A 150 5.08 0.40 14.57
C GLU A 150 5.25 -0.86 15.43
N MET A 151 4.54 -1.95 15.10
CA MET A 151 4.65 -3.24 15.82
C MET A 151 6.00 -3.94 15.64
N LEU A 152 6.65 -3.81 14.48
CA LEU A 152 7.95 -4.44 14.20
C LEU A 152 9.13 -3.79 14.94
N LEU A 153 8.92 -2.59 15.48
CA LEU A 153 9.96 -1.78 16.13
C LEU A 153 9.82 -1.71 17.65
N LEU A 154 8.81 -2.40 18.19
CA LEU A 154 8.65 -2.70 19.61
C LEU A 154 9.36 -4.02 19.94
#